data_AF-R6YEJ6-F1
#
_entry.id   AF-R6YEJ6-F1
#
_cell.length_a   1.000
_cell.length_b   1.000
_cell.length_c   1.000
_cell.angle_alpha   90.00
_cell.angle_beta   90.00
_cell.angle_gamma   90.00
#
_symmetry.space_group_name_H-M   'P 1'
#
loop_
_entity.id
_entity.type
_entity.pdbx_description
1 polymer ?
#
loop_
_entity_poly.entity_id
_entity_poly.type
_entity_poly.pdbx_seq_one_letter_code
_entity_poly.pdbx_strand_id
1 'polypeptide(L)'
;MEWSTKVELAKALNNGENEKACDIVLNIEMDIQAWDMFLVGMDLSKTEDYRPLLNKIKESKSEISQHLKLREVLRMNTLIDRLEQNN
;
A
#
# COMPACT_ATOMS: atom_id res chain seq x y z
N MET A 1 -9.29 3.61 9.62
CA MET A 1 -9.79 4.30 8.41
C MET A 1 -11.31 4.13 8.27
N GLU A 2 -12.03 5.21 7.95
CA GLU A 2 -13.49 5.17 7.73
C GLU A 2 -13.88 4.32 6.50
N TRP A 3 -15.09 3.75 6.53
CA TRP A 3 -15.57 2.86 5.46
C TRP A 3 -15.65 3.57 4.09
N SER A 4 -16.12 4.82 4.05
CA SER A 4 -16.19 5.61 2.81
C SER A 4 -14.82 5.78 2.16
N THR A 5 -13.80 6.06 2.96
CA THR A 5 -12.41 6.16 2.48
C THR A 5 -11.89 4.82 1.96
N LYS A 6 -12.21 3.70 2.62
CA LYS A 6 -11.84 2.36 2.11
C LYS A 6 -12.48 2.09 0.75
N VAL A 7 -13.72 2.51 0.54
CA VAL A 7 -14.40 2.41 -0.76
C VAL A 7 -13.70 3.26 -1.82
N GLU A 8 -13.27 4.47 -1.49
CA GLU A 8 -12.50 5.33 -2.40
C GLU A 8 -11.14 4.74 -2.75
N LEU A 9 -10.43 4.19 -1.76
CA LEU A 9 -9.17 3.48 -1.95
C LEU A 9 -9.36 2.29 -2.89
N ALA A 10 -10.38 1.47 -2.66
CA ALA A 10 -10.69 0.31 -3.51
C ALA A 10 -10.99 0.73 -4.95
N LYS A 11 -11.75 1.82 -5.16
CA LYS A 11 -12.04 2.35 -6.50
C LYS A 11 -10.76 2.82 -7.20
N ALA A 12 -9.92 3.58 -6.49
CA ALA A 12 -8.66 4.06 -7.04
C ALA A 12 -7.76 2.90 -7.49
N LEU A 13 -7.60 1.89 -6.63
CA LEU A 13 -6.80 0.69 -6.94
C LEU A 13 -7.38 -0.08 -8.13
N ASN A 14 -8.69 -0.31 -8.17
CA ASN A 14 -9.35 -1.03 -9.27
C ASN A 14 -9.28 -0.30 -10.62
N ASN A 15 -9.18 1.02 -10.60
CA ASN A 15 -9.05 1.86 -11.80
C ASN A 15 -7.60 2.10 -12.24
N GLY A 16 -6.61 1.61 -11.48
CA GLY A 16 -5.19 1.92 -11.71
C GLY A 16 -4.82 3.38 -11.41
N GLU A 17 -5.60 4.08 -10.59
CA GLU A 17 -5.36 5.47 -10.16
C GLU A 17 -4.32 5.50 -9.01
N ASN A 18 -3.07 5.12 -9.30
CA ASN A 18 -2.03 4.90 -8.29
C ASN A 18 -1.70 6.15 -7.47
N GLU A 19 -1.59 7.32 -8.11
CA GLU A 19 -1.32 8.60 -7.43
C GLU A 19 -2.39 8.90 -6.37
N LYS A 20 -3.66 8.75 -6.75
CA LYS A 20 -4.79 8.96 -5.83
C LYS A 20 -4.82 7.93 -4.72
N ALA A 21 -4.50 6.67 -5.01
CA ALA A 21 -4.36 5.66 -3.97
C ALA A 21 -3.24 6.04 -2.98
N CYS A 22 -2.12 6.57 -3.46
CA CYS A 22 -1.04 7.07 -2.61
C CYS A 22 -1.49 8.26 -1.77
N ASP A 23 -2.20 9.23 -2.34
CA ASP A 23 -2.71 10.38 -1.61
C ASP A 23 -3.64 9.97 -0.46
N ILE A 24 -4.52 8.99 -0.69
CA ILE A 24 -5.40 8.44 0.35
C ILE A 24 -4.56 7.79 1.45
N VAL A 25 -3.62 6.91 1.08
CA VAL A 25 -2.81 6.16 2.03
C VAL A 25 -1.87 7.09 2.82
N LEU A 26 -1.31 8.14 2.21
CA LEU A 26 -0.40 9.08 2.88
C LEU A 26 -1.12 9.85 3.98
N ASN A 27 -2.30 10.40 3.65
CA ASN A 27 -2.96 11.39 4.50
C ASN A 27 -3.87 10.78 5.59
N ILE A 28 -4.04 9.46 5.61
CA ILE A 28 -4.98 8.79 6.51
C ILE A 28 -4.30 7.65 7.27
N GLU A 29 -4.67 7.46 8.53
CA GLU A 29 -4.21 6.32 9.33
C GLU A 29 -4.83 5.01 8.81
N MET A 30 -3.94 4.06 8.50
CA MET A 30 -4.28 2.79 7.87
C MET A 30 -4.52 1.74 8.95
N ASP A 31 -5.72 1.16 8.98
CA ASP A 31 -5.95 -0.07 9.74
C ASP A 31 -5.53 -1.30 8.91
N ILE A 32 -5.42 -2.46 9.57
CA ILE A 32 -4.98 -3.71 8.95
C ILE A 32 -5.82 -4.10 7.73
N GLN A 33 -7.13 -3.85 7.75
CA GLN A 33 -7.98 -4.12 6.59
C GLN A 33 -7.64 -3.21 5.42
N ALA A 34 -7.38 -1.92 5.66
CA ALA A 34 -6.95 -0.99 4.62
C ALA A 34 -5.58 -1.39 4.05
N TRP A 35 -4.65 -1.86 4.89
CA TRP A 35 -3.36 -2.38 4.43
C TRP A 35 -3.50 -3.63 3.54
N ASP A 36 -4.35 -4.58 3.93
CA ASP A 36 -4.67 -5.75 3.09
C ASP A 36 -5.22 -5.32 1.72
N MET A 37 -6.20 -4.41 1.71
CA MET A 37 -6.79 -3.87 0.48
C MET A 37 -5.75 -3.21 -0.42
N PHE A 38 -4.89 -2.34 0.16
CA PHE A 38 -3.83 -1.67 -0.59
C PHE A 38 -2.84 -2.66 -1.18
N LEU A 39 -2.29 -3.56 -0.35
CA LEU A 39 -1.26 -4.50 -0.78
C LEU A 39 -1.80 -5.48 -1.81
N VAL A 40 -3.05 -5.93 -1.70
CA VAL A 40 -3.67 -6.80 -2.70
C VAL A 40 -3.96 -6.04 -4.00
N GLY A 41 -4.44 -4.80 -3.92
CA GLY A 41 -4.87 -4.02 -5.06
C GLY A 41 -3.76 -3.31 -5.84
N MET A 42 -2.59 -3.08 -5.24
CA MET A 42 -1.51 -2.34 -5.92
C MET A 42 -0.96 -3.06 -7.15
N ASP A 43 -0.59 -2.30 -8.18
CA ASP A 43 0.09 -2.81 -9.36
C ASP A 43 1.60 -2.71 -9.20
N LEU A 44 2.24 -3.82 -8.83
CA LEU A 44 3.69 -3.87 -8.69
C LEU A 44 4.45 -3.58 -10.00
N SER A 45 3.82 -3.65 -11.18
CA SER A 45 4.48 -3.21 -12.42
C SER A 45 4.71 -1.69 -12.47
N LYS A 46 3.98 -0.94 -11.64
CA LYS A 46 4.03 0.51 -11.46
C LYS A 46 4.65 0.92 -10.13
N THR A 47 5.71 0.21 -9.72
CA THR A 47 6.34 0.37 -8.39
C THR A 47 6.68 1.84 -8.08
N GLU A 48 7.23 2.59 -9.04
CA GLU A 48 7.66 3.99 -8.83
C GLU A 48 6.52 4.93 -8.43
N ASP A 49 5.29 4.66 -8.84
CA ASP A 49 4.12 5.48 -8.46
C ASP A 49 3.88 5.45 -6.94
N TYR A 50 4.32 4.38 -6.27
CA TYR A 50 4.19 4.20 -4.82
C TYR A 50 5.41 4.68 -4.03
N ARG A 51 6.43 5.27 -4.68
CA ARG A 51 7.62 5.83 -4.01
C ARG A 51 7.28 6.76 -2.84
N PRO A 52 6.27 7.64 -2.91
CA PRO A 52 5.88 8.50 -1.78
C PRO A 52 5.52 7.72 -0.51
N LEU A 53 5.06 6.46 -0.65
CA LEU A 53 4.64 5.63 0.47
C LEU A 53 5.78 4.89 1.19
N LEU A 54 7.01 4.94 0.67
CA LEU A 54 8.11 4.09 1.16
C LEU A 54 8.32 4.18 2.67
N ASN A 55 8.39 5.40 3.21
CA ASN A 55 8.62 5.61 4.65
C ASN A 55 7.44 5.07 5.49
N LYS A 56 6.21 5.38 5.09
CA LYS A 56 5.00 4.93 5.80
C LYS A 56 4.89 3.41 5.80
N ILE A 57 5.18 2.76 4.68
CA ILE A 57 5.17 1.30 4.57
C ILE A 57 6.26 0.68 5.46
N LYS A 58 7.45 1.27 5.53
CA LYS A 58 8.52 0.81 6.41
C LYS A 58 8.15 0.94 7.89
N GLU A 59 7.52 2.03 8.28
CA GLU A 59 7.05 2.27 9.66
C GLU A 59 5.99 1.24 10.06
N SER A 60 5.04 0.92 9.17
CA SER A 60 3.99 -0.09 9.41
C SER A 60 4.43 -1.54 9.15
N LYS A 61 5.66 -1.78 8.67
CA LYS A 61 6.14 -3.11 8.22
C LYS A 61 5.96 -4.19 9.28
N SER A 62 6.32 -3.91 10.54
CA SER A 62 6.24 -4.89 11.62
C SER A 62 4.80 -5.26 11.92
N GLU A 63 3.91 -4.27 11.95
CA GLU A 63 2.50 -4.45 12.26
C GLU A 63 1.81 -5.27 11.14
N ILE A 64 2.07 -4.91 9.89
CA ILE A 64 1.58 -5.63 8.70
C ILE A 64 2.05 -7.09 8.72
N SER A 65 3.33 -7.33 9.02
CA SER A 65 3.92 -8.67 9.03
C SER A 65 3.35 -9.59 10.11
N GLN A 66 2.87 -9.02 11.21
CA GLN A 66 2.27 -9.78 12.31
C GLN A 66 0.80 -10.15 12.05
N HIS A 67 0.07 -9.35 11.27
CA HIS A 67 -1.38 -9.47 11.15
C HIS A 67 -1.87 -9.93 9.77
N LEU A 68 -1.09 -9.71 8.70
CA LEU A 68 -1.46 -10.14 7.35
C LEU A 68 -0.82 -11.47 6.95
N LYS A 69 -1.31 -12.05 5.85
CA LYS A 69 -0.83 -13.34 5.36
C LYS A 69 0.44 -13.16 4.54
N LEU A 70 1.07 -14.30 4.24
CA LEU A 70 2.33 -14.36 3.50
C LEU A 70 2.29 -13.59 2.17
N ARG A 71 1.15 -13.61 1.46
CA ARG A 71 1.01 -12.93 0.16
C ARG A 71 1.19 -11.42 0.28
N GLU A 72 0.52 -10.79 1.23
CA GLU A 72 0.58 -9.35 1.46
C GLU A 72 1.97 -8.94 1.92
N VAL A 73 2.57 -9.73 2.82
CA VAL A 73 3.94 -9.51 3.31
C VAL A 73 4.97 -9.60 2.19
N LEU A 74 4.86 -10.61 1.31
CA LEU A 74 5.74 -10.74 0.15
C LEU A 74 5.61 -9.56 -0.81
N ARG A 75 4.37 -9.11 -1.06
CA ARG A 75 4.10 -7.97 -1.94
C ARG A 75 4.63 -6.66 -1.37
N MET A 76 4.45 -6.43 -0.07
CA MET A 76 5.05 -5.30 0.65
C MET A 76 6.57 -5.30 0.54
N ASN A 77 7.23 -6.43 0.85
CA ASN A 77 8.68 -6.52 0.76
C ASN A 77 9.18 -6.32 -0.67
N THR A 78 8.49 -6.90 -1.67
CA THR A 78 8.81 -6.68 -3.09
C THR A 78 8.74 -5.21 -3.46
N LEU A 79 7.72 -4.48 -2.97
CA LEU A 79 7.59 -3.04 -3.20
C LEU A 79 8.76 -2.27 -2.59
N ILE A 80 9.09 -2.54 -1.32
CA ILE A 80 10.21 -1.90 -0.62
C ILE A 80 11.52 -2.15 -1.38
N ASP A 81 11.83 -3.41 -1.68
CA ASP A 81 13.09 -3.81 -2.32
C ASP A 81 13.27 -3.11 -3.68
N ARG A 82 12.21 -3.02 -4.49
CA ARG A 82 12.24 -2.35 -5.80
C ARG A 82 12.47 -0.84 -5.67
N LEU A 83 11.80 -0.19 -4.72
CA LEU A 83 11.96 1.25 -4.49
C LEU A 83 13.38 1.58 -3.97
N GLU A 84 13.98 0.69 -3.18
CA GLU A 84 15.34 0.85 -2.68
C GLU A 84 16.42 0.57 -3.73
N GLN A 85 16.17 -0.34 -4.68
CA GLN A 85 17.10 -0.61 -5.79
C GLN A 85 17.15 0.52 -6.83
N ASN A 86 16.06 1.27 -6.98
CA ASN A 86 15.94 2.38 -7.91
C ASN A 86 16.34 3.74 -7.27
N ASN A 87 17.31 3.74 -6.34
CA ASN A 87 17.76 4.91 -5.59
C ASN A 87 19.22 5.26 -5.90
#